data_AF-A0A7C1XKA2-F1
#
_entry.id   AF-A0A7C1XKA2-F1
#
_cell.length_a   1.000
_cell.length_b   1.000
_cell.length_c   1.000
_cell.angle_alpha   90.00
_cell.angle_beta   90.00
_cell.angle_gamma   90.00
#
_symmetry.space_group_name_H-M   'P 1'
#
loop_
_entity.id
_entity.type
_entity.pdbx_description
1 polymer ?
#
loop_
_entity_poly.entity_id
_entity_poly.type
_entity_poly.pdbx_seq_one_letter_code
_entity_poly.pdbx_strand_id
1 'polypeptide(L)'
;HPGGSMDDDDPAIYRRLIGSAWSETLLYEFRIGPRLLGVAIVDRMPDSLSAVYTFFDPAESRRSPGTLAVLKQIEQAREEGLRHVYLGFWNPRSEKMAYKNRYQPLEYYDGQAWREEPPGDVVAEFR
;
A
#
# COMPACT_ATOMS: atom_id res chain seq x y z
N HIS A 1 2.00 -11.05 9.54
CA HIS A 1 3.43 -11.37 9.27
C HIS A 1 4.02 -11.78 10.61
N PRO A 2 4.59 -12.99 10.77
CA PRO A 2 5.11 -13.43 12.06
C PRO A 2 6.17 -12.45 12.60
N GLY A 3 5.95 -11.90 13.79
CA GLY A 3 6.87 -11.01 14.51
C GLY A 3 6.92 -9.55 14.04
N GLY A 4 5.95 -9.05 13.27
CA GLY A 4 5.83 -7.62 12.94
C GLY A 4 4.96 -6.84 13.93
N SER A 5 4.97 -5.49 13.90
CA SER A 5 4.08 -4.67 14.77
C SER A 5 2.59 -4.79 14.46
N MET A 6 2.22 -5.68 13.54
CA MET A 6 0.87 -6.00 13.08
C MET A 6 0.62 -7.52 13.12
N ASP A 7 1.39 -8.24 13.93
CA ASP A 7 1.14 -9.65 14.31
C ASP A 7 0.16 -9.74 15.48
N ASP A 8 -0.40 -8.60 15.90
CA ASP A 8 -1.42 -8.49 16.93
C ASP A 8 -2.80 -8.53 16.28
N ASP A 9 -3.61 -9.51 16.65
CA ASP A 9 -4.95 -9.75 16.11
C ASP A 9 -6.00 -8.77 16.70
N ASP A 10 -5.58 -7.67 17.33
CA ASP A 10 -6.47 -6.70 17.96
C ASP A 10 -7.42 -6.05 16.94
N PRO A 11 -8.75 -6.33 17.01
CA PRO A 11 -9.76 -5.73 16.14
C PRO A 11 -9.80 -4.21 16.20
N ALA A 12 -9.32 -3.59 17.28
CA ALA A 12 -9.24 -2.13 17.41
C ALA A 12 -8.22 -1.51 16.46
N ILE A 13 -7.11 -2.20 16.14
CA ILE A 13 -6.12 -1.75 15.15
C ILE A 13 -6.78 -1.71 13.75
N TYR A 14 -7.52 -2.76 13.40
CA TYR A 14 -8.25 -2.83 12.12
C TYR A 14 -9.32 -1.74 12.00
N ARG A 15 -10.08 -1.47 13.07
CA ARG A 15 -11.08 -0.39 13.07
C ARG A 15 -10.45 0.99 12.85
N ARG A 16 -9.24 1.23 13.32
CA ARG A 16 -8.53 2.49 13.08
C ARG A 16 -8.11 2.67 11.62
N LEU A 17 -7.77 1.59 10.93
CA LEU A 17 -7.42 1.63 9.51
C LEU A 17 -8.63 1.88 8.60
N ILE A 18 -9.84 1.52 9.05
CA ILE A 18 -11.08 1.62 8.25
C ILE A 18 -11.90 2.86 8.63
N GLY A 19 -11.68 3.43 9.82
CA GLY A 19 -12.55 4.43 10.43
C GLY A 19 -12.09 5.89 10.32
N SER A 20 -11.17 6.23 9.43
CA SER A 20 -10.65 7.59 9.33
C SER A 20 -11.71 8.54 8.78
N ALA A 21 -12.09 9.60 9.51
CA ALA A 21 -13.05 10.60 9.03
C ALA A 21 -12.52 11.49 7.88
N TRP A 22 -11.26 11.29 7.48
CA TRP A 22 -10.51 12.16 6.58
C TRP A 22 -10.51 11.65 5.12
N SER A 23 -10.98 10.41 4.88
CA SER A 23 -10.98 9.75 3.58
C SER A 23 -12.15 8.78 3.46
N GLU A 24 -12.57 8.50 2.22
CA GLU A 24 -13.39 7.33 1.94
C GLU A 24 -12.47 6.10 1.90
N THR A 25 -12.63 5.17 2.84
CA THR A 25 -11.86 3.92 2.84
C THR A 25 -12.55 2.85 2.00
N LEU A 26 -11.83 2.32 1.01
CA LEU A 26 -12.22 1.21 0.14
C LEU A 26 -11.54 -0.08 0.60
N LEU A 27 -12.25 -1.21 0.45
CA LEU A 27 -11.72 -2.55 0.72
C LEU A 27 -11.70 -3.36 -0.58
N TYR A 28 -10.51 -3.77 -1.01
CA TYR A 28 -10.37 -4.65 -2.16
C TYR A 28 -10.22 -6.09 -1.67
N GLU A 29 -11.21 -6.93 -1.95
CA GLU A 29 -11.19 -8.33 -1.57
C GLU A 29 -10.65 -9.22 -2.69
N PHE A 30 -9.67 -10.06 -2.38
CA PHE A 30 -9.16 -11.07 -3.30
C PHE A 30 -9.71 -12.43 -2.90
N ARG A 31 -10.47 -13.07 -3.80
CA ARG A 31 -11.18 -14.33 -3.52
C ARG A 31 -10.93 -15.40 -4.58
N ILE A 32 -10.99 -16.67 -4.18
CA ILE A 32 -11.18 -17.81 -5.08
C ILE A 32 -12.53 -18.44 -4.73
N GLY A 33 -13.51 -18.22 -5.60
CA GLY A 33 -14.90 -18.55 -5.30
C GLY A 33 -15.33 -17.89 -3.98
N PRO A 34 -15.88 -18.64 -3.00
CA PRO A 34 -16.29 -18.07 -1.72
C PRO A 34 -15.13 -17.82 -0.75
N ARG A 35 -13.92 -18.34 -0.99
CA ARG A 35 -12.79 -18.24 -0.05
C ARG A 35 -12.10 -16.87 -0.19
N LEU A 36 -12.05 -16.11 0.91
CA LEU A 36 -11.27 -14.87 1.01
C LEU A 36 -9.79 -15.20 1.20
N LEU A 37 -8.94 -14.63 0.34
CA LEU A 37 -7.50 -14.82 0.38
C LEU A 37 -6.75 -13.60 0.89
N GLY A 38 -7.32 -12.41 0.77
CA GLY A 38 -6.68 -11.20 1.24
C GLY A 38 -7.54 -9.97 1.02
N VAL A 39 -7.16 -8.91 1.72
CA VAL A 39 -7.81 -7.61 1.65
C VAL A 39 -6.73 -6.53 1.53
N ALA A 40 -6.94 -5.60 0.62
CA ALA A 40 -6.22 -4.33 0.63
C ALA A 40 -7.14 -3.22 1.15
N ILE A 41 -6.63 -2.46 2.11
CA ILE A 41 -7.26 -1.25 2.64
C ILE A 41 -6.67 -0.08 1.85
N VAL A 42 -7.56 0.68 1.22
CA VAL A 42 -7.19 1.77 0.32
C VAL A 42 -7.96 3.02 0.73
N ASP A 43 -7.27 4.13 0.93
CA ASP A 43 -7.95 5.42 1.13
C ASP A 43 -8.10 6.14 -0.21
N ARG A 44 -9.32 6.60 -0.52
CA ARG A 44 -9.56 7.50 -1.63
C ARG A 44 -9.36 8.95 -1.18
N MET A 45 -8.58 9.65 -1.98
CA MET A 45 -8.29 11.08 -1.89
C MET A 45 -8.87 11.79 -3.13
N PRO A 46 -8.97 13.13 -3.13
CA PRO A 46 -9.59 13.86 -4.25
C PRO A 46 -9.03 13.58 -5.65
N ASP A 47 -7.73 13.28 -5.78
CA ASP A 47 -7.10 12.99 -7.07
C ASP A 47 -6.16 11.76 -7.05
N SER A 48 -6.34 10.88 -6.06
CA SER A 48 -5.42 9.76 -5.83
C SER A 48 -6.01 8.65 -4.97
N LEU A 49 -5.36 7.48 -5.02
CA LEU A 49 -5.56 6.37 -4.08
C LEU A 49 -4.32 6.21 -3.19
N SER A 50 -4.52 5.81 -1.94
CA SER A 50 -3.44 5.53 -1.00
C SER A 50 -3.50 4.07 -0.53
N ALA A 51 -2.43 3.32 -0.80
CA ALA A 51 -2.29 1.94 -0.36
C ALA A 51 -1.94 1.91 1.13
N VAL A 52 -2.97 1.86 1.99
CA VAL A 52 -2.81 1.92 3.44
C VAL A 52 -2.20 0.63 3.97
N TYR A 53 -2.83 -0.50 3.67
CA TYR A 53 -2.38 -1.79 4.16
C TYR A 53 -2.87 -2.94 3.29
N THR A 54 -2.15 -4.04 3.27
CA THR A 54 -2.59 -5.26 2.58
C THR A 54 -2.17 -6.48 3.38
N PHE A 55 -3.14 -7.34 3.67
CA PHE A 55 -2.91 -8.62 4.31
C PHE A 55 -3.55 -9.72 3.48
N PHE A 56 -2.94 -10.89 3.50
CA PHE A 56 -3.38 -12.04 2.73
C PHE A 56 -2.88 -13.33 3.37
N ASP A 57 -3.51 -14.45 2.99
CA ASP A 57 -3.13 -15.80 3.39
C ASP A 57 -1.69 -16.09 2.94
N PRO A 58 -0.73 -16.27 3.87
CA PRO A 58 0.66 -16.52 3.52
C PRO A 58 0.87 -17.76 2.65
N ALA A 59 -0.02 -18.76 2.71
CA ALA A 59 0.04 -19.93 1.84
C ALA A 59 -0.17 -19.58 0.35
N GLU A 60 -0.80 -18.44 0.06
CA GLU A 60 -1.05 -17.95 -1.29
C GLU A 60 0.02 -16.96 -1.77
N SER A 61 1.12 -16.76 -1.02
CA SER A 61 2.21 -15.82 -1.36
C SER A 61 2.77 -16.01 -2.78
N ARG A 62 2.76 -17.24 -3.31
CA ARG A 62 3.22 -17.57 -4.68
C ARG A 62 2.41 -16.86 -5.77
N ARG A 63 1.18 -16.42 -5.47
CA ARG A 63 0.33 -15.64 -6.38
C ARG A 63 0.57 -14.14 -6.31
N SER A 64 1.43 -13.70 -5.39
CA SER A 64 1.74 -12.29 -5.11
C SER A 64 0.50 -11.39 -4.90
N PRO A 65 -0.42 -11.71 -3.95
CA PRO A 65 -1.64 -10.91 -3.74
C PRO A 65 -1.36 -9.43 -3.44
N GLY A 66 -0.27 -9.12 -2.73
CA GLY A 66 0.15 -7.74 -2.48
C GLY A 66 0.50 -6.96 -3.76
N THR A 67 1.16 -7.59 -4.73
CA THR A 67 1.42 -6.97 -6.04
C THR A 67 0.12 -6.78 -6.81
N LEU A 68 -0.76 -7.78 -6.81
CA LEU A 68 -2.07 -7.67 -7.44
C LEU A 68 -2.89 -6.51 -6.85
N ALA A 69 -2.83 -6.31 -5.54
CA ALA A 69 -3.50 -5.20 -4.87
C ALA A 69 -3.06 -3.83 -5.37
N VAL A 70 -1.75 -3.62 -5.55
CA VAL A 70 -1.23 -2.37 -6.12
C VAL A 70 -1.65 -2.21 -7.58
N LEU A 71 -1.57 -3.29 -8.38
CA LEU A 71 -1.99 -3.26 -9.78
C LEU A 71 -3.47 -2.90 -9.93
N LYS A 72 -4.34 -3.41 -9.05
CA LYS A 72 -5.76 -3.06 -9.03
C LYS A 72 -6.02 -1.59 -8.68
N GLN A 73 -5.25 -1.02 -7.75
CA GLN A 73 -5.32 0.41 -7.46
C GLN A 73 -4.87 1.26 -8.65
N ILE A 74 -3.79 0.85 -9.34
CA ILE A 74 -3.32 1.53 -10.56
C ILE A 74 -4.36 1.46 -11.67
N GLU A 75 -4.97 0.29 -11.88
CA GLU A 75 -6.05 0.10 -12.86
C GLU A 75 -7.24 1.03 -12.55
N GLN A 76 -7.73 1.00 -11.31
CA GLN A 76 -8.86 1.85 -10.90
C GLN A 76 -8.52 3.34 -11.00
N ALA A 77 -7.33 3.76 -10.57
CA ALA A 77 -6.89 5.15 -10.69
C ALA A 77 -6.91 5.63 -12.15
N ARG A 78 -6.50 4.77 -13.09
CA ARG A 78 -6.54 5.09 -14.52
C ARG A 78 -7.97 5.18 -15.06
N GLU A 79 -8.85 4.27 -14.66
CA GLU A 79 -10.25 4.27 -15.06
C GLU A 79 -10.99 5.52 -14.57
N GLU A 80 -10.64 6.01 -13.39
CA GLU A 80 -11.24 7.19 -12.76
C GLU A 80 -10.54 8.51 -13.12
N GLY A 81 -9.43 8.46 -13.85
CA GLY A 81 -8.64 9.65 -14.19
C GLY A 81 -7.90 10.27 -13.00
N LEU A 82 -7.62 9.50 -11.95
CA LEU A 82 -6.80 9.91 -10.81
C LEU A 82 -5.34 10.01 -11.23
N ARG A 83 -4.61 10.95 -10.62
CA ARG A 83 -3.24 11.27 -11.01
C ARG A 83 -2.20 10.37 -10.35
N HIS A 84 -2.47 9.94 -9.11
CA HIS A 84 -1.47 9.23 -8.31
C HIS A 84 -2.03 8.02 -7.58
N VAL A 85 -1.16 7.03 -7.39
CA VAL A 85 -1.34 5.96 -6.40
C VAL A 85 -0.20 6.03 -5.41
N TYR A 86 -0.49 6.44 -4.18
CA TYR A 86 0.49 6.53 -3.12
C TYR A 86 0.76 5.15 -2.53
N LEU A 87 1.97 4.64 -2.75
CA LEU A 87 2.38 3.33 -2.24
C LEU A 87 2.80 3.37 -0.75
N GLY A 88 2.73 4.53 -0.11
CA GLY A 88 3.15 4.75 1.28
C GLY A 88 4.67 4.73 1.46
N PHE A 89 5.12 4.75 2.73
CA PHE A 89 6.53 4.89 3.11
C PHE A 89 7.46 3.87 2.45
N TRP A 90 8.63 4.32 1.98
CA TRP A 90 9.63 3.50 1.34
C TRP A 90 11.00 3.71 1.99
N ASN A 91 11.67 2.61 2.31
CA ASN A 91 13.04 2.61 2.85
C ASN A 91 13.94 1.82 1.88
N PRO A 92 14.98 2.44 1.28
CA PRO A 92 15.87 1.79 0.33
C PRO A 92 16.60 0.56 0.91
N ARG A 93 16.77 0.49 2.24
CA ARG A 93 17.47 -0.60 2.93
C ARG A 93 16.55 -1.78 3.27
N SER A 94 15.25 -1.69 2.98
CA SER A 94 14.28 -2.72 3.31
C SER A 94 13.98 -3.59 2.08
N GLU A 95 14.45 -4.84 2.09
CA GLU A 95 14.10 -5.84 1.05
C GLU A 95 12.59 -6.03 0.94
N LYS A 96 11.86 -5.90 2.05
CA LYS A 96 10.39 -6.00 2.09
C LYS A 96 9.71 -4.88 1.30
N MET A 97 10.37 -3.74 1.08
CA MET A 97 9.84 -2.59 0.33
C MET A 97 10.43 -2.47 -1.07
N ALA A 98 11.39 -3.32 -1.44
CA ALA A 98 12.04 -3.28 -2.75
C ALA A 98 11.07 -3.48 -3.92
N TYR A 99 9.91 -4.11 -3.69
CA TYR A 99 8.89 -4.31 -4.72
C TYR A 99 8.29 -2.99 -5.25
N LYS A 100 8.29 -1.91 -4.44
CA LYS A 100 7.70 -0.62 -4.85
C LYS A 100 8.43 0.02 -6.02
N ASN A 101 9.74 -0.24 -6.15
CA ASN A 101 10.56 0.29 -7.24
C ASN A 101 10.20 -0.28 -8.63
N ARG A 102 9.37 -1.32 -8.68
CA ARG A 102 8.99 -2.00 -9.94
C ARG A 102 7.82 -1.33 -10.65
N TYR A 103 7.09 -0.45 -9.98
CA TYR A 103 6.00 0.31 -10.60
C TYR A 103 6.59 1.54 -11.28
N GLN A 104 6.17 1.85 -12.50
CA GLN A 104 6.69 2.97 -13.28
C GLN A 104 5.55 3.66 -14.06
N PRO A 105 5.58 4.99 -14.23
CA PRO A 105 6.57 5.93 -13.65
C PRO A 105 6.42 6.03 -12.12
N LEU A 106 7.55 6.22 -11.41
CA LEU A 106 7.58 6.32 -9.95
C LEU A 106 8.27 7.61 -9.50
N GLU A 107 7.69 8.24 -8.50
CA GLU A 107 8.24 9.43 -7.85
C GLU A 107 8.49 9.16 -6.37
N TYR A 108 9.49 9.84 -5.81
CA TYR A 108 9.91 9.77 -4.42
C TYR A 108 9.76 11.14 -3.78
N TYR A 109 9.18 11.19 -2.58
CA TYR A 109 9.12 12.41 -1.79
C TYR A 109 10.27 12.43 -0.78
N ASP A 110 11.17 13.40 -0.89
CA ASP A 110 12.34 13.55 -0.03
C ASP A 110 12.07 14.38 1.24
N GLY A 111 10.81 14.78 1.47
CA GLY A 111 10.41 15.71 2.53
C GLY A 111 10.25 17.15 2.06
N GLN A 112 10.78 17.50 0.88
CA GLN A 112 10.73 18.84 0.29
C GLN A 112 10.04 18.84 -1.07
N ALA A 113 10.34 17.86 -1.93
CA ALA A 113 9.82 17.77 -3.29
C ALA A 113 9.67 16.32 -3.77
N TRP A 114 8.83 16.14 -4.79
CA TRP A 114 8.74 14.90 -5.56
C TRP A 114 9.88 14.84 -6.59
N ARG A 115 10.50 13.65 -6.72
CA ARG A 115 11.66 13.39 -7.58
C ARG A 115 11.49 12.08 -8.34
N GLU A 116 11.99 12.00 -9.57
CA GLU A 116 11.98 10.76 -10.38
C GLU A 116 13.09 9.78 -9.98
N GLU A 117 14.11 10.27 -9.28
CA GLU A 117 15.18 9.46 -8.72
C GLU A 117 14.95 9.25 -7.22
N PRO A 118 15.29 8.07 -6.68
CA PRO A 118 15.24 7.86 -5.24
C PRO A 118 16.14 8.91 -4.56
N PRO A 119 15.71 9.49 -3.43
CA PRO A 119 16.64 10.27 -2.61
C PRO A 119 17.87 9.38 -2.35
N GLY A 120 19.07 9.96 -2.41
CA GLY A 120 20.31 9.27 -2.03
C GLY A 120 20.22 8.71 -0.59
N ASP A 121 21.28 8.15 -0.01
CA ASP A 121 21.29 7.71 1.40
C ASP A 121 21.01 8.87 2.38
N VAL A 122 19.78 9.35 2.43
CA VAL A 122 19.25 10.31 3.37
C VAL A 122 18.42 9.47 4.30
N VAL A 123 19.08 9.03 5.36
CA VAL A 123 18.40 8.50 6.53
C VAL A 123 17.41 9.59 6.94
N ALA A 124 16.11 9.32 6.82
CA ALA A 124 15.09 10.19 7.38
C ALA A 124 15.33 10.22 8.91
N GLU A 125 16.11 11.19 9.38
CA GLU A 125 16.19 11.53 10.79
C GLU A 125 14.84 12.14 11.16
N PHE A 126 13.93 11.29 11.64
CA PHE A 126 12.77 11.74 12.37
C PHE A 126 13.28 12.43 13.65
N ARG A 127 13.19 13.75 13.70
CA ARG A 127 13.21 14.50 14.96
C ARG A 127 11.85 14.45 15.62
#